data_AF-A0A1G0EDP5-F1
#
_entry.id   AF-A0A1G0EDP5-F1
#
_cell.length_a   1.000
_cell.length_b   1.000
_cell.length_c   1.000
_cell.angle_alpha   90.00
_cell.angle_beta   90.00
_cell.angle_gamma   90.00
#
_symmetry.space_group_name_H-M   'P 1'
#
loop_
_entity.id
_entity.type
_entity.pdbx_description
1 polymer ?
#
loop_
_entity_poly.entity_id
_entity_poly.type
_entity_poly.pdbx_seq_one_letter_code
_entity_poly.pdbx_strand_id
1 'polypeptide(L)'
;MTNFPRFALPVASISGVLLVGHALYSGSLGTALIDAVIFLGLLAFLMIVLSWNSLLEQLAAGEGQAGRAASPVQGDMPIIHESNAFHVQLGKELASQLTSAHTELGNTQTILSDAIATLVGTFTAMADEVRRQQALTLFITDGGQANEGQNAKQKFQHFVQSTSGAMNEFVDSTVQNSKRAMELVEKMDAITAQVSGILGILNEVESIAKQTNLLALNAAIEAARAGEAGRGFAVVADEVRNLSESTNKFSKQIRALVGDVNKSLVSAEQSINSLAATDMTFVIESKQRVETMMGDLTELNTTIANNAVELNQINAKVEHNVAVAVSTLQFQDMSSQLLAHAQMRLAALQEVAGEMCKGTDSPNRGEYLEQIAAYNRSLHEHVVSLDAKKSNPVAQDNFTTGDIELF
;
A
#
# COMPACT_ATOMS: atom_id res chain seq x y z
N MET A 1 -73.10 -35.55 14.59
CA MET A 1 -72.98 -34.09 14.86
C MET A 1 -71.78 -33.88 15.77
N THR A 2 -70.62 -33.60 15.20
CA THR A 2 -69.43 -33.03 15.87
C THR A 2 -68.68 -32.26 14.79
N ASN A 3 -68.75 -30.92 14.88
CA ASN A 3 -68.05 -29.98 14.02
C ASN A 3 -66.55 -30.00 14.36
N PHE A 4 -65.69 -30.24 13.38
CA PHE A 4 -64.29 -29.82 13.35
C PHE A 4 -64.03 -29.08 12.01
N PRO A 5 -63.18 -28.04 11.99
CA PRO A 5 -63.51 -26.80 11.32
C PRO A 5 -62.83 -26.60 9.96
N ARG A 6 -63.44 -25.71 9.16
CA ARG A 6 -62.99 -25.14 7.89
C ARG A 6 -61.67 -24.34 8.00
N PHE A 7 -60.56 -24.96 8.38
CA PHE A 7 -59.23 -24.31 8.45
C PHE A 7 -58.32 -24.58 7.23
N ALA A 8 -58.75 -25.40 6.27
CA ALA A 8 -57.94 -25.72 5.10
C ALA A 8 -57.79 -24.56 4.08
N LEU A 9 -58.77 -23.66 4.00
CA LEU A 9 -58.74 -22.54 3.05
C LEU A 9 -57.80 -21.38 3.43
N PRO A 10 -57.69 -20.91 4.70
CA PRO A 10 -56.81 -19.77 5.02
C PRO A 10 -55.31 -20.11 4.95
N VAL A 11 -54.90 -21.36 5.19
CA VAL A 11 -53.46 -21.74 5.20
C VAL A 11 -52.87 -21.77 3.78
N ALA A 12 -53.63 -22.22 2.79
CA ALA A 12 -53.20 -22.21 1.39
C ALA A 12 -53.08 -20.79 0.81
N SER A 13 -53.97 -19.87 1.23
CA SER A 13 -53.93 -18.47 0.82
C SER A 13 -52.81 -17.67 1.48
N ILE A 14 -52.44 -17.99 2.73
CA ILE A 14 -51.35 -17.31 3.45
C ILE A 14 -49.98 -17.77 2.92
N SER A 15 -49.80 -19.05 2.59
CA SER A 15 -48.55 -19.55 1.99
C SER A 15 -48.31 -19.00 0.57
N GLY A 16 -49.36 -18.84 -0.25
CA GLY A 16 -49.23 -18.26 -1.59
C GLY A 16 -48.78 -16.80 -1.58
N VAL A 17 -49.23 -16.01 -0.60
CA VAL A 17 -48.87 -14.58 -0.46
C VAL A 17 -47.44 -14.40 0.09
N LEU A 18 -47.00 -15.27 1.00
CA LEU A 18 -45.62 -15.26 1.52
C LEU A 18 -44.58 -15.65 0.46
N LEU A 19 -44.90 -16.63 -0.41
CA LEU A 19 -44.04 -17.06 -1.51
C LEU A 19 -43.87 -16.00 -2.60
N VAL A 20 -44.96 -15.35 -3.01
CA VAL A 20 -44.91 -14.26 -3.99
C VAL A 20 -44.14 -13.05 -3.43
N GLY A 21 -44.28 -12.76 -2.13
CA GLY A 21 -43.54 -11.71 -1.45
C GLY A 21 -42.02 -11.95 -1.40
N HIS A 22 -41.60 -13.20 -1.18
CA HIS A 22 -40.17 -13.56 -1.07
C HIS A 22 -39.47 -13.68 -2.44
N ALA A 23 -40.19 -14.16 -3.46
CA ALA A 23 -39.71 -14.21 -4.85
C ALA A 23 -39.50 -12.81 -5.45
N LEU A 24 -40.35 -11.83 -5.10
CA LEU A 24 -40.19 -10.44 -5.51
C LEU A 24 -39.02 -9.72 -4.78
N TYR A 25 -38.62 -10.20 -3.60
CA TYR A 25 -37.55 -9.58 -2.80
C TYR A 25 -36.14 -10.06 -3.16
N SER A 26 -35.97 -11.31 -3.62
CA SER A 26 -34.64 -11.94 -3.75
C SER A 26 -34.00 -11.89 -5.15
N GLY A 27 -34.73 -11.50 -6.21
CA GLY A 27 -34.16 -11.16 -7.52
C GLY A 27 -33.36 -12.25 -8.25
N SER A 28 -33.37 -13.49 -7.78
CA SER A 28 -32.54 -14.61 -8.26
C SER A 28 -33.42 -15.71 -8.86
N LEU A 29 -33.13 -16.09 -10.10
CA LEU A 29 -33.85 -17.18 -10.80
C LEU A 29 -33.71 -18.54 -10.09
N GLY A 30 -32.66 -18.71 -9.27
CA GLY A 30 -32.36 -19.96 -8.56
C GLY A 30 -33.23 -20.20 -7.32
N THR A 31 -33.54 -19.15 -6.56
CA THR A 31 -34.41 -19.26 -5.36
C THR A 31 -35.85 -19.55 -5.75
N ALA A 32 -36.32 -18.96 -6.85
CA ALA A 32 -37.66 -19.21 -7.39
C ALA A 32 -37.88 -20.67 -7.84
N LEU A 33 -36.84 -21.34 -8.32
CA LEU A 33 -36.89 -22.76 -8.70
C LEU A 33 -36.99 -23.67 -7.48
N ILE A 34 -36.24 -23.37 -6.41
CA ILE A 34 -36.29 -24.14 -5.15
C ILE A 34 -37.66 -23.96 -4.48
N ASP A 35 -38.17 -22.73 -4.43
CA ASP A 35 -39.49 -22.42 -3.90
C ASP A 35 -40.62 -23.08 -4.69
N ALA A 36 -40.49 -23.16 -6.03
CA ALA A 36 -41.44 -23.87 -6.88
C ALA A 36 -41.44 -25.39 -6.62
N VAL A 37 -40.27 -25.98 -6.38
CA VAL A 37 -40.13 -27.41 -6.05
C VAL A 37 -40.72 -27.72 -4.68
N ILE A 38 -40.47 -26.88 -3.67
CA ILE A 38 -41.07 -27.03 -2.34
C ILE A 38 -42.60 -26.87 -2.40
N PHE A 39 -43.10 -25.89 -3.16
CA PHE A 39 -44.53 -25.66 -3.34
C PHE A 39 -45.23 -26.82 -4.06
N LEU A 40 -44.61 -27.37 -5.10
CA LEU A 40 -45.10 -28.56 -5.80
C LEU A 40 -45.09 -29.79 -4.88
N GLY A 41 -44.05 -29.94 -4.05
CA GLY A 41 -43.97 -31.01 -3.04
C GLY A 41 -45.08 -30.91 -1.99
N LEU A 42 -45.35 -29.71 -1.49
CA LEU A 42 -46.44 -29.46 -0.53
C LEU A 42 -47.82 -29.67 -1.15
N LEU A 43 -48.03 -29.29 -2.42
CA LEU A 43 -49.27 -29.54 -3.15
C LEU A 43 -49.50 -31.04 -3.38
N ALA A 44 -48.45 -31.78 -3.75
CA ALA A 44 -48.52 -33.24 -3.89
C ALA A 44 -48.85 -33.90 -2.55
N PHE A 45 -48.19 -33.49 -1.46
CA PHE A 45 -48.48 -33.97 -0.11
C PHE A 45 -49.92 -33.67 0.31
N LEU A 46 -50.43 -32.46 0.04
CA LEU A 46 -51.80 -32.07 0.36
C LEU A 46 -52.84 -32.88 -0.43
N MET A 47 -52.59 -33.14 -1.71
CA MET A 47 -53.47 -34.00 -2.53
C MET A 47 -53.49 -35.44 -2.02
N ILE A 48 -52.36 -35.95 -1.52
CA ILE A 48 -52.26 -37.29 -0.93
C ILE A 48 -52.98 -37.37 0.42
N VAL A 49 -52.86 -36.34 1.27
CA VAL A 49 -53.60 -36.28 2.54
C VAL A 49 -55.11 -36.20 2.28
N LEU A 50 -55.54 -35.44 1.28
CA LEU A 50 -56.95 -35.33 0.90
C LEU A 50 -57.51 -36.62 0.30
N SER A 51 -56.72 -37.34 -0.51
CA SER A 51 -57.12 -38.65 -1.03
C SER A 51 -57.20 -39.70 0.08
N TRP A 52 -56.28 -39.67 1.05
CA TRP A 52 -56.30 -40.52 2.24
C TRP A 52 -57.52 -40.27 3.14
N ASN A 53 -57.88 -39.00 3.35
CA ASN A 53 -59.07 -38.64 4.14
C ASN A 53 -60.38 -39.10 3.47
N SER A 54 -60.46 -39.00 2.14
CA SER A 54 -61.59 -39.52 1.35
C SER A 54 -61.70 -41.05 1.43
N LEU A 55 -60.57 -41.76 1.45
CA LEU A 55 -60.53 -43.21 1.59
C LEU A 55 -60.98 -43.67 2.99
N LEU A 56 -60.56 -42.96 4.04
CA LEU A 56 -61.01 -43.20 5.42
C LEU A 56 -62.51 -42.94 5.59
N GLU A 57 -63.05 -41.89 4.97
CA GLU A 57 -64.50 -41.62 4.98
C GLU A 57 -65.29 -42.72 4.26
N GLN A 58 -64.77 -43.29 3.18
CA GLN A 58 -65.42 -44.42 2.49
C GLN A 58 -65.38 -45.72 3.31
N LEU A 59 -64.27 -45.98 4.00
CA LEU A 59 -64.15 -47.11 4.93
C LEU A 59 -65.07 -46.96 6.14
N ALA A 60 -65.26 -45.74 6.65
CA ALA A 60 -66.19 -45.44 7.75
C ALA A 60 -67.67 -45.47 7.29
N ALA A 61 -67.98 -45.00 6.07
CA ALA A 61 -69.33 -45.05 5.51
C ALA A 61 -69.81 -46.48 5.22
N GLY A 62 -68.88 -47.42 4.99
CA GLY A 62 -69.17 -48.86 4.86
C GLY A 62 -69.76 -49.51 6.12
N GLU A 63 -69.63 -48.90 7.30
CA GLU A 63 -70.25 -49.39 8.54
C GLU A 63 -71.78 -49.20 8.55
N GLY A 64 -72.34 -48.28 7.76
CA GLY A 64 -73.76 -47.93 7.80
C GLY A 64 -74.73 -48.93 7.16
N GLN A 65 -74.25 -49.91 6.38
CA GLN A 65 -75.11 -50.85 5.64
C GLN A 65 -74.81 -52.34 5.85
N ALA A 66 -73.77 -52.72 6.60
CA ALA A 66 -73.39 -54.12 6.79
C ALA A 66 -74.01 -54.76 8.05
N GLY A 67 -75.34 -54.69 8.17
CA GLY A 67 -76.08 -55.60 9.04
C GLY A 67 -76.24 -56.96 8.35
N ARG A 68 -75.44 -57.95 8.77
CA ARG A 68 -75.45 -59.39 8.40
C ARG A 68 -74.57 -59.80 7.20
N ALA A 69 -73.33 -60.20 7.49
CA ALA A 69 -72.80 -61.53 7.17
C ALA A 69 -71.35 -61.60 7.67
N ALA A 70 -71.06 -62.55 8.55
CA ALA A 70 -69.69 -62.91 8.92
C ALA A 70 -69.00 -63.53 7.70
N SER A 71 -67.96 -62.87 7.20
CA SER A 71 -66.95 -63.42 6.28
C SER A 71 -65.57 -62.97 6.75
N PRO A 72 -64.54 -63.80 6.58
CA PRO A 72 -63.23 -63.59 7.18
C PRO A 72 -62.57 -62.32 6.63
N VAL A 73 -61.82 -61.68 7.52
CA VAL A 73 -60.93 -60.52 7.31
C VAL A 73 -59.95 -60.80 6.17
N GLN A 74 -60.39 -60.63 4.92
CA GLN A 74 -59.57 -60.85 3.72
C GLN A 74 -59.61 -59.65 2.75
N GLY A 75 -60.53 -58.70 2.98
CA GLY A 75 -60.63 -57.46 2.20
C GLY A 75 -59.64 -56.35 2.59
N ASP A 76 -59.08 -56.41 3.80
CA ASP A 76 -58.18 -55.35 4.31
C ASP A 76 -56.72 -55.55 3.85
N MET A 77 -56.32 -56.77 3.47
CA MET A 77 -54.94 -57.10 3.13
C MET A 77 -54.36 -56.32 1.93
N PRO A 78 -55.10 -56.10 0.82
CA PRO A 78 -54.60 -55.26 -0.29
C PRO A 78 -54.37 -53.80 0.13
N ILE A 79 -55.24 -53.25 0.99
CA ILE A 79 -55.14 -51.87 1.48
C ILE A 79 -53.96 -51.73 2.44
N ILE A 80 -53.76 -52.71 3.33
CA ILE A 80 -52.62 -52.76 4.25
C ILE A 80 -51.31 -52.85 3.46
N HIS A 81 -51.25 -53.71 2.44
CA HIS A 81 -50.09 -53.87 1.56
C HIS A 81 -49.76 -52.56 0.82
N GLU A 82 -50.74 -51.97 0.14
CA GLU A 82 -50.55 -50.75 -0.65
C GLU A 82 -50.17 -49.55 0.23
N SER A 83 -50.77 -49.43 1.42
CA SER A 83 -50.44 -48.37 2.35
C SER A 83 -49.07 -48.56 3.02
N ASN A 84 -48.71 -49.78 3.40
CA ASN A 84 -47.37 -50.08 3.89
C ASN A 84 -46.30 -49.79 2.81
N ALA A 85 -46.55 -50.21 1.56
CA ALA A 85 -45.68 -49.90 0.43
C ALA A 85 -45.53 -48.38 0.23
N PHE A 86 -46.62 -47.62 0.34
CA PHE A 86 -46.60 -46.16 0.30
C PHE A 86 -45.77 -45.54 1.44
N HIS A 87 -45.97 -45.97 2.69
CA HIS A 87 -45.21 -45.44 3.83
C HIS A 87 -43.72 -45.74 3.74
N VAL A 88 -43.35 -46.95 3.29
CA VAL A 88 -41.95 -47.32 3.07
C VAL A 88 -41.34 -46.50 1.93
N GLN A 89 -42.06 -46.28 0.83
CA GLN A 89 -41.59 -45.43 -0.26
C GLN A 89 -41.45 -43.96 0.17
N LEU A 90 -42.42 -43.43 0.92
CA LEU A 90 -42.38 -42.09 1.47
C LEU A 90 -41.21 -41.92 2.45
N GLY A 91 -40.99 -42.90 3.33
CA GLY A 91 -39.84 -42.93 4.24
C GLY A 91 -38.52 -42.89 3.49
N LYS A 92 -38.37 -43.67 2.41
CA LYS A 92 -37.15 -43.70 1.58
C LYS A 92 -36.89 -42.35 0.91
N GLU A 93 -37.91 -41.75 0.31
CA GLU A 93 -37.77 -40.45 -0.36
C GLU A 93 -37.47 -39.35 0.66
N LEU A 94 -38.19 -39.30 1.79
CA LEU A 94 -37.93 -38.35 2.86
C LEU A 94 -36.52 -38.52 3.43
N ALA A 95 -36.07 -39.75 3.70
CA ALA A 95 -34.72 -40.00 4.20
C ALA A 95 -33.64 -39.51 3.21
N SER A 96 -33.85 -39.75 1.91
CA SER A 96 -32.95 -39.28 0.84
C SER A 96 -32.87 -37.75 0.77
N GLN A 97 -34.02 -37.07 0.76
CA GLN A 97 -34.10 -35.60 0.70
C GLN A 97 -33.55 -34.95 1.98
N LEU A 98 -33.86 -35.51 3.15
CA LEU A 98 -33.34 -35.01 4.44
C LEU A 98 -31.83 -35.19 4.57
N THR A 99 -31.28 -36.32 4.08
CA THR A 99 -29.83 -36.54 4.05
C THR A 99 -29.13 -35.54 3.13
N SER A 100 -29.72 -35.27 1.96
CA SER A 100 -29.21 -34.26 1.02
C SER A 100 -29.23 -32.86 1.65
N ALA A 101 -30.36 -32.46 2.24
CA ALA A 101 -30.50 -31.16 2.91
C ALA A 101 -29.54 -31.02 4.12
N HIS A 102 -29.36 -32.08 4.91
CA HIS A 102 -28.40 -32.07 6.03
C HIS A 102 -26.96 -31.87 5.53
N THR A 103 -26.58 -32.55 4.45
CA THR A 103 -25.27 -32.41 3.82
C THR A 103 -25.07 -31.00 3.25
N GLU A 104 -26.06 -30.44 2.57
CA GLU A 104 -26.01 -29.07 2.03
C GLU A 104 -25.88 -28.01 3.13
N LEU A 105 -26.62 -28.16 4.24
CA LEU A 105 -26.47 -27.27 5.40
C LEU A 105 -25.10 -27.41 6.06
N GLY A 106 -24.55 -28.63 6.16
CA GLY A 106 -23.19 -28.87 6.65
C GLY A 106 -22.11 -28.21 5.79
N ASN A 107 -22.25 -28.33 4.47
CA ASN A 107 -21.36 -27.66 3.52
C ASN A 107 -21.48 -26.13 3.63
N THR A 108 -22.71 -25.60 3.74
CA THR A 108 -22.96 -24.16 3.91
C THR A 108 -22.33 -23.62 5.20
N GLN A 109 -22.48 -24.36 6.32
CA GLN A 109 -21.87 -24.01 7.59
C GLN A 109 -20.34 -23.96 7.51
N THR A 110 -19.74 -24.93 6.84
CA THR A 110 -18.28 -25.00 6.65
C THR A 110 -17.78 -23.83 5.81
N ILE A 111 -18.42 -23.57 4.66
CA ILE A 111 -18.07 -22.44 3.78
C ILE A 111 -18.19 -21.11 4.52
N LEU A 112 -19.28 -20.92 5.27
CA LEU A 112 -19.51 -19.70 6.05
C LEU A 112 -18.44 -19.52 7.13
N SER A 113 -18.11 -20.59 7.87
CA SER A 113 -17.06 -20.57 8.89
C SER A 113 -15.69 -20.22 8.31
N ASP A 114 -15.30 -20.85 7.20
CA ASP A 114 -14.00 -20.61 6.56
C ASP A 114 -13.89 -19.19 5.97
N ALA A 115 -14.97 -18.71 5.34
CA ALA A 115 -15.03 -17.35 4.80
C ALA A 115 -14.89 -16.30 5.91
N ILE A 116 -15.54 -16.53 7.06
CA ILE A 116 -15.50 -15.60 8.17
C ILE A 116 -14.13 -15.64 8.88
N ALA A 117 -13.56 -16.83 9.10
CA ALA A 117 -12.20 -16.94 9.63
C ALA A 117 -11.17 -16.18 8.76
N THR A 118 -11.33 -16.28 7.44
CA THR A 118 -10.51 -15.54 6.48
C THR A 118 -10.72 -14.02 6.63
N LEU A 119 -11.97 -13.55 6.72
CA LEU A 119 -12.29 -12.13 6.92
C LEU A 119 -11.71 -11.56 8.22
N VAL A 120 -11.83 -12.29 9.34
CA VAL A 120 -11.23 -11.91 10.64
C VAL A 120 -9.71 -11.76 10.48
N GLY A 121 -9.07 -12.72 9.82
CA GLY A 121 -7.63 -12.67 9.54
C GLY A 121 -7.24 -11.43 8.72
N THR A 122 -8.00 -11.10 7.67
CA THR A 122 -7.72 -9.92 6.83
C THR A 122 -7.93 -8.60 7.57
N PHE A 123 -8.97 -8.50 8.40
CA PHE A 123 -9.21 -7.28 9.19
C PHE A 123 -8.15 -7.09 10.27
N THR A 124 -7.70 -8.16 10.91
CA THR A 124 -6.61 -8.10 11.90
C THR A 124 -5.30 -7.63 11.25
N ALA A 125 -4.94 -8.21 10.10
CA ALA A 125 -3.77 -7.79 9.34
C ALA A 125 -3.87 -6.32 8.87
N MET A 126 -5.07 -5.86 8.50
CA MET A 126 -5.32 -4.47 8.15
C MET A 126 -5.12 -3.54 9.35
N ALA A 127 -5.60 -3.90 10.54
CA ALA A 127 -5.37 -3.14 11.77
C ALA A 127 -3.88 -3.02 12.11
N ASP A 128 -3.10 -4.08 11.90
CA ASP A 128 -1.65 -4.05 12.08
C ASP A 128 -0.96 -3.10 11.09
N GLU A 129 -1.36 -3.14 9.82
CA GLU A 129 -0.79 -2.27 8.79
C GLU A 129 -1.16 -0.80 9.01
N VAL A 130 -2.38 -0.50 9.47
CA VAL A 130 -2.80 0.86 9.85
C VAL A 130 -1.95 1.39 11.02
N ARG A 131 -1.72 0.58 12.05
CA ARG A 131 -0.84 0.94 13.18
C ARG A 131 0.59 1.21 12.71
N ARG A 132 1.12 0.39 11.80
CA ARG A 132 2.45 0.57 11.20
C ARG A 132 2.53 1.87 10.38
N GLN A 133 1.50 2.17 9.59
CA GLN A 133 1.42 3.41 8.82
C GLN A 133 1.34 4.63 9.72
N GLN A 134 0.58 4.59 10.81
CA GLN A 134 0.51 5.68 11.79
C GLN A 134 1.87 5.99 12.42
N ALA A 135 2.64 4.96 12.79
CA ALA A 135 4.00 5.13 13.31
C ALA A 135 4.93 5.80 12.28
N LEU A 136 4.84 5.42 11.00
CA LEU A 136 5.62 6.04 9.92
C LEU A 136 5.21 7.50 9.70
N THR A 137 3.92 7.80 9.74
CA THR A 137 3.42 9.17 9.60
C THR A 137 3.92 10.06 10.74
N LEU A 138 3.88 9.58 11.99
CA LEU A 138 4.47 10.29 13.13
C LEU A 138 5.97 10.52 12.96
N PHE A 139 6.70 9.55 12.40
CA PHE A 139 8.11 9.73 12.06
C PHE A 139 8.33 10.83 11.01
N ILE A 140 7.51 10.91 9.96
CA ILE A 140 7.59 11.95 8.93
C ILE A 140 7.25 13.34 9.50
N THR A 141 6.23 13.43 10.35
CA THR A 141 5.74 14.72 10.85
C THR A 141 6.57 15.26 12.02
N ASP A 142 6.99 14.38 12.94
CA ASP A 142 7.63 14.77 14.21
C ASP A 142 9.11 14.36 14.29
N GLY A 143 9.61 13.56 13.35
CA GLY A 143 11.00 13.08 13.36
C GLY A 143 11.28 11.95 14.36
N GLY A 144 10.23 11.33 14.92
CA GLY A 144 10.32 10.22 15.86
C GLY A 144 10.49 10.68 17.32
N GLN A 145 9.72 10.07 18.23
CA GLN A 145 9.96 10.16 19.67
C GLN A 145 11.25 9.40 20.03
N ALA A 146 12.38 10.08 19.97
CA ALA A 146 13.60 9.64 20.67
C ALA A 146 14.59 10.81 20.75
N ASN A 147 14.55 11.56 21.86
CA ASN A 147 15.67 12.09 22.65
C ASN A 147 16.97 12.65 22.02
N GLU A 148 17.08 12.82 20.71
CA GLU A 148 18.28 13.36 20.03
C GLU A 148 17.92 14.52 19.10
N GLY A 149 17.46 15.61 19.73
CA GLY A 149 18.02 16.94 19.48
C GLY A 149 17.61 17.72 18.25
N GLN A 150 17.05 17.16 17.17
CA GLN A 150 16.61 17.94 16.00
C GLN A 150 15.51 17.22 15.21
N ASN A 151 14.30 17.77 15.19
CA ASN A 151 13.20 17.24 14.36
C ASN A 151 13.52 17.43 12.86
N ALA A 152 12.97 16.55 12.00
CA ALA A 152 13.29 16.51 10.56
C ALA A 152 13.09 17.88 9.87
N LYS A 153 12.09 18.64 10.32
CA LYS A 153 11.84 20.03 9.92
C LYS A 153 13.00 20.96 10.24
N GLN A 154 13.56 20.91 11.46
CA GLN A 154 14.73 21.72 11.83
C GLN A 154 15.96 21.33 11.02
N LYS A 155 16.21 20.03 10.80
CA LYS A 155 17.34 19.57 9.97
C LYS A 155 17.23 20.11 8.55
N PHE A 156 16.03 20.07 7.98
CA PHE A 156 15.77 20.62 6.65
C PHE A 156 15.95 22.15 6.62
N GLN A 157 15.42 22.87 7.59
CA GLN A 157 15.61 24.33 7.69
C GLN A 157 17.09 24.71 7.84
N HIS A 158 17.83 24.00 8.68
CA HIS A 158 19.26 24.20 8.85
C HIS A 158 20.02 23.89 7.55
N PHE A 159 19.65 22.83 6.83
CA PHE A 159 20.23 22.50 5.52
C PHE A 159 20.01 23.64 4.50
N VAL A 160 18.80 24.17 4.39
CA VAL A 160 18.48 25.31 3.51
C VAL A 160 19.29 26.55 3.89
N GLN A 161 19.31 26.90 5.18
CA GLN A 161 20.02 28.09 5.67
C GLN A 161 21.54 27.97 5.50
N SER A 162 22.11 26.79 5.82
CA SER A 162 23.54 26.52 5.65
C SER A 162 23.94 26.55 4.17
N THR A 163 23.10 26.05 3.28
CA THR A 163 23.37 26.06 1.84
C THR A 163 23.33 27.49 1.28
N SER A 164 22.31 28.28 1.67
CA SER A 164 22.23 29.70 1.29
C SER A 164 23.41 30.51 1.84
N GLY A 165 23.80 30.26 3.10
CA GLY A 165 24.98 30.87 3.72
C GLY A 165 26.27 30.54 2.97
N ALA A 166 26.51 29.27 2.68
CA ALA A 166 27.69 28.82 1.92
C ALA A 166 27.74 29.45 0.51
N MET A 167 26.59 29.60 -0.15
CA MET A 167 26.53 30.27 -1.45
C MET A 167 26.85 31.76 -1.35
N ASN A 168 26.38 32.46 -0.32
CA ASN A 168 26.74 33.86 -0.11
C ASN A 168 28.26 34.02 0.12
N GLU A 169 28.85 33.18 0.98
CA GLU A 169 30.30 33.18 1.21
C GLU A 169 31.09 32.88 -0.07
N PHE A 170 30.62 31.94 -0.90
CA PHE A 170 31.23 31.62 -2.18
C PHE A 170 31.21 32.81 -3.15
N VAL A 171 30.07 33.49 -3.27
CA VAL A 171 29.94 34.69 -4.10
C VAL A 171 30.86 35.81 -3.60
N ASP A 172 30.85 36.10 -2.30
CA ASP A 172 31.71 37.13 -1.71
C ASP A 172 33.21 36.81 -1.88
N SER A 173 33.60 35.55 -1.67
CA SER A 173 34.98 35.11 -1.90
C SER A 173 35.39 35.28 -3.36
N THR A 174 34.48 35.03 -4.30
CA THR A 174 34.76 35.18 -5.74
C THR A 174 34.95 36.65 -6.12
N VAL A 175 34.10 37.55 -5.58
CA VAL A 175 34.25 39.01 -5.76
C VAL A 175 35.57 39.49 -5.19
N GLN A 176 35.94 39.06 -3.98
CA GLN A 176 37.22 39.43 -3.38
C GLN A 176 38.42 38.91 -4.19
N ASN A 177 38.34 37.70 -4.73
CA ASN A 177 39.39 37.14 -5.57
C ASN A 177 39.55 37.93 -6.88
N SER A 178 38.45 38.32 -7.54
CA SER A 178 38.50 39.17 -8.74
C SER A 178 39.14 40.54 -8.44
N LYS A 179 38.80 41.16 -7.30
CA LYS A 179 39.45 42.41 -6.86
C LYS A 179 40.95 42.24 -6.64
N ARG A 180 41.36 41.19 -5.92
CA ARG A 180 42.79 40.90 -5.68
C ARG A 180 43.54 40.60 -6.98
N ALA A 181 42.90 39.95 -7.94
CA ALA A 181 43.48 39.71 -9.26
C ALA A 181 43.75 41.04 -9.98
N MET A 182 42.79 41.98 -9.98
CA MET A 182 42.99 43.32 -10.54
C MET A 182 44.14 44.09 -9.87
N GLU A 183 44.22 44.06 -8.53
CA GLU A 183 45.35 44.68 -7.79
C GLU A 183 46.70 44.05 -8.17
N LEU A 184 46.72 42.76 -8.51
CA LEU A 184 47.94 42.07 -8.93
C LEU A 184 48.33 42.42 -10.37
N VAL A 185 47.37 42.65 -11.27
CA VAL A 185 47.62 43.18 -12.62
C VAL A 185 48.30 44.54 -12.54
N GLU A 186 47.79 45.47 -11.73
CA GLU A 186 48.39 46.80 -11.55
C GLU A 186 49.85 46.73 -11.06
N LYS A 187 50.13 45.80 -10.13
CA LYS A 187 51.50 45.55 -9.66
C LYS A 187 52.39 44.96 -10.74
N MET A 188 51.87 44.07 -11.59
CA MET A 188 52.63 43.51 -12.70
C MET A 188 52.96 44.59 -13.73
N ASP A 189 52.02 45.48 -14.07
CA ASP A 189 52.26 46.62 -14.96
C ASP A 189 53.39 47.52 -14.44
N ALA A 190 53.40 47.80 -13.13
CA ALA A 190 54.47 48.57 -12.49
C ALA A 190 55.84 47.87 -12.59
N ILE A 191 55.89 46.55 -12.41
CA ILE A 191 57.16 45.79 -12.54
C ILE A 191 57.59 45.73 -14.02
N THR A 192 56.67 45.52 -14.97
CA THR A 192 56.96 45.58 -16.41
C THR A 192 57.60 46.91 -16.79
N ALA A 193 57.07 48.03 -16.27
CA ALA A 193 57.64 49.35 -16.49
C ALA A 193 59.07 49.48 -15.93
N GLN A 194 59.33 48.95 -14.73
CA GLN A 194 60.67 48.91 -14.14
C GLN A 194 61.66 48.08 -14.97
N VAL A 195 61.22 46.89 -15.43
CA VAL A 195 62.00 46.00 -16.29
C VAL A 195 62.37 46.70 -17.61
N SER A 196 61.41 47.40 -18.22
CA SER A 196 61.66 48.21 -19.42
C SER A 196 62.70 49.32 -19.16
N GLY A 197 62.62 49.99 -18.00
CA GLY A 197 63.62 50.96 -17.57
C GLY A 197 65.04 50.36 -17.45
N ILE A 198 65.15 49.16 -16.86
CA ILE A 198 66.44 48.44 -16.74
C ILE A 198 67.01 48.12 -18.13
N LEU A 199 66.17 47.67 -19.07
CA LEU A 199 66.60 47.41 -20.45
C LEU A 199 67.10 48.68 -21.14
N GLY A 200 66.46 49.84 -20.87
CA GLY A 200 66.93 51.15 -21.31
C GLY A 200 68.33 51.50 -20.78
N ILE A 201 68.54 51.35 -19.47
CA ILE A 201 69.86 51.58 -18.84
C ILE A 201 70.92 50.65 -19.43
N LEU A 202 70.60 49.37 -19.66
CA LEU A 202 71.53 48.42 -20.26
C LEU A 202 71.92 48.80 -21.70
N ASN A 203 71.03 49.43 -22.46
CA ASN A 203 71.36 49.97 -23.78
C ASN A 203 72.37 51.12 -23.68
N GLU A 204 72.22 52.01 -22.71
CA GLU A 204 73.17 53.08 -22.45
C GLU A 204 74.54 52.55 -22.01
N VAL A 205 74.58 51.57 -21.10
CA VAL A 205 75.82 50.92 -20.65
C VAL A 205 76.54 50.25 -21.83
N GLU A 206 75.82 49.58 -22.73
CA GLU A 206 76.43 48.99 -23.94
C GLU A 206 77.00 50.07 -24.86
N SER A 207 76.32 51.21 -25.00
CA SER A 207 76.81 52.37 -25.77
C SER A 207 78.09 52.94 -25.16
N ILE A 208 78.13 53.15 -23.83
CA ILE A 208 79.31 53.64 -23.10
C ILE A 208 80.47 52.65 -23.24
N ALA A 209 80.22 51.35 -23.12
CA ALA A 209 81.26 50.33 -23.29
C ALA A 209 81.84 50.34 -24.72
N LYS A 210 81.01 50.51 -25.76
CA LYS A 210 81.47 50.65 -27.15
C LYS A 210 82.29 51.92 -27.36
N GLN A 211 81.85 53.05 -26.81
CA GLN A 211 82.60 54.32 -26.89
C GLN A 211 83.95 54.21 -26.17
N THR A 212 83.98 53.61 -24.97
CA THR A 212 85.20 53.40 -24.20
C THR A 212 86.16 52.47 -24.93
N ASN A 213 85.65 51.42 -25.58
CA ASN A 213 86.43 50.53 -26.43
C ASN A 213 87.07 51.27 -27.63
N LEU A 214 86.32 52.17 -28.27
CA LEU A 214 86.86 53.01 -29.36
C LEU A 214 87.91 54.01 -28.87
N LEU A 215 87.70 54.62 -27.70
CA LEU A 215 88.69 55.50 -27.07
C LEU A 215 89.96 54.75 -26.71
N ALA A 216 89.84 53.55 -26.15
CA ALA A 216 90.96 52.66 -25.82
C ALA A 216 91.73 52.25 -27.08
N LEU A 217 91.02 51.92 -28.17
CA LEU A 217 91.65 51.61 -29.45
C LEU A 217 92.44 52.80 -30.01
N ASN A 218 91.86 54.00 -29.98
CA ASN A 218 92.55 55.22 -30.41
C ASN A 218 93.79 55.50 -29.54
N ALA A 219 93.70 55.29 -28.22
CA ALA A 219 94.82 55.43 -27.30
C ALA A 219 95.93 54.40 -27.56
N ALA A 220 95.58 53.14 -27.86
CA ALA A 220 96.53 52.10 -28.23
C ALA A 220 97.27 52.43 -29.53
N ILE A 221 96.55 52.97 -30.53
CA ILE A 221 97.14 53.46 -31.79
C ILE A 221 98.14 54.59 -31.52
N GLU A 222 97.78 55.59 -30.72
CA GLU A 222 98.66 56.73 -30.43
C GLU A 222 99.86 56.32 -29.56
N ALA A 223 99.67 55.38 -28.63
CA ALA A 223 100.75 54.78 -27.86
C ALA A 223 101.76 54.02 -28.74
N ALA A 224 101.28 53.28 -29.75
CA ALA A 224 102.14 52.64 -30.74
C ALA A 224 102.89 53.67 -31.60
N ARG A 225 102.26 54.82 -31.90
CA ARG A 225 102.84 55.92 -32.67
C ARG A 225 103.96 56.64 -31.91
N ALA A 226 103.89 56.70 -30.59
CA ALA A 226 104.92 57.29 -29.72
C ALA A 226 106.14 56.37 -29.47
N GLY A 227 106.13 55.13 -29.96
CA GLY A 227 107.26 54.19 -29.87
C GLY A 227 107.61 53.82 -28.41
N GLU A 228 108.90 53.85 -28.06
CA GLU A 228 109.38 53.49 -26.70
C GLU A 228 108.78 54.38 -25.59
N ALA A 229 108.51 55.66 -25.87
CA ALA A 229 107.89 56.57 -24.90
C ALA A 229 106.42 56.25 -24.60
N GLY A 230 105.75 55.47 -25.46
CA GLY A 230 104.33 55.11 -25.36
C GLY A 230 104.04 53.77 -24.69
N ARG A 231 105.05 52.96 -24.32
CA ARG A 231 104.84 51.58 -23.81
C ARG A 231 103.93 51.51 -22.59
N GLY A 232 104.05 52.44 -21.64
CA GLY A 232 103.18 52.51 -20.46
C GLY A 232 101.72 52.82 -20.82
N PHE A 233 101.49 53.69 -21.79
CA PHE A 233 100.15 54.02 -22.29
C PHE A 233 99.52 52.89 -23.09
N ALA A 234 100.31 52.11 -23.82
CA ALA A 234 99.83 50.93 -24.55
C ALA A 234 99.23 49.88 -23.61
N VAL A 235 99.89 49.59 -22.48
CA VAL A 235 99.38 48.64 -21.47
C VAL A 235 98.07 49.12 -20.85
N VAL A 236 97.98 50.41 -20.51
CA VAL A 236 96.75 50.99 -19.97
C VAL A 236 95.63 50.95 -21.01
N ALA A 237 95.92 51.27 -22.28
CA ALA A 237 94.94 51.22 -23.36
C ALA A 237 94.38 49.81 -23.58
N ASP A 238 95.22 48.78 -23.57
CA ASP A 238 94.79 47.38 -23.68
C ASP A 238 93.93 46.94 -22.48
N GLU A 239 94.27 47.37 -21.26
CA GLU A 239 93.48 47.07 -20.07
C GLU A 239 92.09 47.73 -20.11
N VAL A 240 92.02 49.00 -20.55
CA VAL A 240 90.73 49.70 -20.75
C VAL A 240 89.90 49.04 -21.85
N ARG A 241 90.55 48.54 -22.91
CA ARG A 241 89.89 47.78 -23.99
C ARG A 241 89.27 46.49 -23.46
N ASN A 242 90.05 45.69 -22.73
CA ASN A 242 89.59 44.45 -22.10
C ASN A 242 88.43 44.68 -21.11
N LEU A 243 88.51 45.76 -20.31
CA LEU A 243 87.45 46.14 -19.38
C LEU A 243 86.15 46.53 -20.13
N SER A 244 86.29 47.24 -21.25
CA SER A 244 85.15 47.64 -22.10
C SER A 244 84.48 46.43 -22.76
N GLU A 245 85.27 45.50 -23.30
CA GLU A 245 84.76 44.24 -23.87
C GLU A 245 84.07 43.37 -22.80
N SER A 246 84.66 43.28 -21.61
CA SER A 246 84.07 42.57 -20.47
C SER A 246 82.76 43.21 -20.02
N THR A 247 82.70 44.54 -19.94
CA THR A 247 81.48 45.29 -19.59
C THR A 247 80.35 45.03 -20.59
N ASN A 248 80.66 45.00 -21.89
CA ASN A 248 79.70 44.67 -22.94
C ASN A 248 79.18 43.22 -22.81
N LYS A 249 80.08 42.27 -22.54
CA LYS A 249 79.71 40.86 -22.30
C LYS A 249 78.77 40.72 -21.09
N PHE A 250 79.11 41.35 -19.97
CA PHE A 250 78.26 41.36 -18.76
C PHE A 250 76.89 42.01 -19.05
N SER A 251 76.87 43.15 -19.75
CA SER A 251 75.62 43.83 -20.10
C SER A 251 74.70 42.95 -20.95
N LYS A 252 75.24 42.18 -21.89
CA LYS A 252 74.47 41.22 -22.69
C LYS A 252 73.91 40.07 -21.85
N GLN A 253 74.68 39.55 -20.89
CA GLN A 253 74.20 38.52 -19.95
C GLN A 253 73.07 39.03 -19.07
N ILE A 254 73.20 40.25 -18.53
CA ILE A 254 72.13 40.88 -17.74
C ILE A 254 70.89 41.09 -18.61
N ARG A 255 71.04 41.58 -19.86
CA ARG A 255 69.91 41.77 -20.79
C ARG A 255 69.16 40.45 -21.05
N ALA A 256 69.88 39.34 -21.22
CA ALA A 256 69.25 38.04 -21.40
C ALA A 256 68.43 37.63 -20.17
N LEU A 257 69.01 37.75 -18.97
CA LEU A 257 68.34 37.42 -17.72
C LEU A 257 67.09 38.29 -17.48
N VAL A 258 67.20 39.60 -17.71
CA VAL A 258 66.08 40.55 -17.61
C VAL A 258 65.00 40.25 -18.66
N GLY A 259 65.41 39.84 -19.87
CA GLY A 259 64.49 39.41 -20.92
C GLY A 259 63.66 38.19 -20.53
N ASP A 260 64.26 37.22 -19.82
CA ASP A 260 63.55 36.04 -19.34
C ASP A 260 62.61 36.36 -18.16
N VAL A 261 63.00 37.29 -17.28
CA VAL A 261 62.09 37.86 -16.26
C VAL A 261 60.88 38.51 -16.93
N ASN A 262 61.09 39.31 -17.98
CA ASN A 262 60.00 39.97 -18.70
C ASN A 262 59.00 38.96 -19.29
N LYS A 263 59.49 37.89 -19.92
CA LYS A 263 58.62 36.81 -20.45
C LYS A 263 57.80 36.15 -19.35
N SER A 264 58.42 35.87 -18.21
CA SER A 264 57.75 35.27 -17.05
C SER A 264 56.64 36.18 -16.52
N LEU A 265 56.89 37.50 -16.53
CA LEU A 265 55.94 38.51 -16.08
C LEU A 265 54.72 38.60 -16.98
N VAL A 266 54.92 38.63 -18.30
CA VAL A 266 53.81 38.60 -19.29
C VAL A 266 52.97 37.33 -19.14
N SER A 267 53.60 36.17 -18.89
CA SER A 267 52.86 34.92 -18.67
C SER A 267 52.05 34.95 -17.37
N ALA A 268 52.59 35.53 -16.30
CA ALA A 268 51.88 35.73 -15.05
C ALA A 268 50.68 36.67 -15.23
N GLU A 269 50.89 37.79 -15.92
CA GLU A 269 49.85 38.78 -16.24
C GLU A 269 48.67 38.14 -17.01
N GLN A 270 48.94 37.33 -18.03
CA GLN A 270 47.90 36.60 -18.76
C GLN A 270 47.09 35.66 -17.86
N SER A 271 47.76 34.95 -16.96
CA SER A 271 47.11 34.01 -16.02
C SER A 271 46.22 34.75 -15.02
N ILE A 272 46.68 35.90 -14.53
CA ILE A 272 45.94 36.74 -13.58
C ILE A 272 44.74 37.41 -14.28
N ASN A 273 44.92 37.89 -15.52
CA ASN A 273 43.83 38.44 -16.31
C ASN A 273 42.71 37.43 -16.55
N SER A 274 43.05 36.15 -16.80
CA SER A 274 42.05 35.08 -16.88
C SER A 274 41.31 34.86 -15.55
N LEU A 275 41.97 35.04 -14.41
CA LEU A 275 41.35 34.92 -13.09
C LEU A 275 40.43 36.11 -12.80
N ALA A 276 40.86 37.33 -13.16
CA ALA A 276 40.08 38.56 -13.03
C ALA A 276 38.83 38.53 -13.92
N ALA A 277 38.93 37.92 -15.11
CA ALA A 277 37.85 37.74 -16.07
C ALA A 277 36.84 36.65 -15.70
N THR A 278 36.90 36.08 -14.49
CA THR A 278 35.88 35.15 -14.00
C THR A 278 34.49 35.75 -14.22
N ASP A 279 33.64 35.03 -14.95
CA ASP A 279 32.31 35.51 -15.32
C ASP A 279 31.41 35.57 -14.08
N MET A 280 31.28 36.77 -13.52
CA MET A 280 30.44 37.03 -12.36
C MET A 280 28.96 36.74 -12.64
N THR A 281 28.54 36.86 -13.91
CA THR A 281 27.17 36.54 -14.34
C THR A 281 26.88 35.08 -14.06
N PHE A 282 27.78 34.17 -14.45
CA PHE A 282 27.63 32.74 -14.21
C PHE A 282 27.55 32.39 -12.71
N VAL A 283 28.35 33.07 -11.88
CA VAL A 283 28.37 32.86 -10.42
C VAL A 283 27.07 33.30 -9.77
N ILE A 284 26.56 34.50 -10.12
CA ILE A 284 25.30 35.03 -9.62
C ILE A 284 24.12 34.18 -10.09
N GLU A 285 24.10 33.78 -11.36
CA GLU A 285 23.06 32.88 -11.87
C GLU A 285 23.07 31.52 -11.18
N SER A 286 24.26 30.98 -10.87
CA SER A 286 24.37 29.71 -10.15
C SER A 286 23.85 29.82 -8.73
N LYS A 287 24.12 30.94 -8.04
CA LYS A 287 23.49 31.26 -6.76
C LYS A 287 21.97 31.31 -6.88
N GLN A 288 21.44 32.04 -7.87
CA GLN A 288 19.99 32.15 -8.08
C GLN A 288 19.34 30.78 -8.34
N ARG A 289 19.98 29.91 -9.14
CA ARG A 289 19.50 28.54 -9.38
C ARG A 289 19.44 27.72 -8.09
N VAL A 290 20.46 27.82 -7.23
CA VAL A 290 20.46 27.14 -5.92
C VAL A 290 19.37 27.69 -5.02
N GLU A 291 19.17 29.01 -4.96
CA GLU A 291 18.10 29.64 -4.18
C GLU A 291 16.71 29.19 -4.62
N THR A 292 16.44 29.16 -5.94
CA THR A 292 15.19 28.63 -6.49
C THR A 292 14.99 27.16 -6.10
N MET A 293 16.01 26.32 -6.27
CA MET A 293 15.94 24.91 -5.91
C MET A 293 15.68 24.69 -4.41
N MET A 294 16.25 25.53 -3.53
CA MET A 294 15.96 25.49 -2.10
C MET A 294 14.51 25.92 -1.78
N GLY A 295 13.98 26.88 -2.54
CA GLY A 295 12.56 27.26 -2.49
C GLY A 295 11.64 26.09 -2.84
N ASP A 296 11.89 25.44 -3.99
CA ASP A 296 11.13 24.27 -4.45
C ASP A 296 11.17 23.12 -3.43
N LEU A 297 12.35 22.86 -2.84
CA LEU A 297 12.49 21.85 -1.79
C LEU A 297 11.69 22.20 -0.53
N THR A 298 11.58 23.49 -0.19
CA THR A 298 10.80 23.94 0.98
C THR A 298 9.30 23.73 0.75
N GLU A 299 8.82 24.00 -0.46
CA GLU A 299 7.44 23.72 -0.86
C GLU A 299 7.15 22.21 -0.85
N LEU A 300 8.06 21.40 -1.39
CA LEU A 300 7.97 19.94 -1.36
C LEU A 300 7.91 19.41 0.07
N ASN A 301 8.76 19.92 0.97
CA ASN A 301 8.75 19.52 2.38
C ASN A 301 7.44 19.90 3.09
N THR A 302 6.86 21.05 2.74
CA THR A 302 5.54 21.48 3.24
C THR A 302 4.43 20.56 2.72
N THR A 303 4.49 20.17 1.45
CA THR A 303 3.55 19.22 0.84
C THR A 303 3.63 17.85 1.52
N ILE A 304 4.83 17.34 1.80
CA ILE A 304 5.03 16.09 2.55
C ILE A 304 4.39 16.18 3.95
N ALA A 305 4.59 17.30 4.66
CA ALA A 305 3.98 17.49 5.97
C ALA A 305 2.44 17.51 5.92
N ASN A 306 1.87 18.16 4.91
CA ASN A 306 0.41 18.17 4.71
C ASN A 306 -0.13 16.77 4.36
N ASN A 307 0.55 16.04 3.47
CA ASN A 307 0.19 14.67 3.11
C ASN A 307 0.27 13.74 4.33
N ALA A 308 1.23 13.95 5.23
CA ALA A 308 1.32 13.20 6.49
C ALA A 308 0.08 13.46 7.38
N VAL A 309 -0.37 14.71 7.49
CA VAL A 309 -1.62 15.02 8.23
C VAL A 309 -2.84 14.35 7.59
N GLU A 310 -2.96 14.40 6.26
CA GLU A 310 -4.05 13.74 5.53
C GLU A 310 -4.01 12.22 5.71
N LEU A 311 -2.83 11.59 5.62
CA LEU A 311 -2.64 10.16 5.87
C LEU A 311 -3.06 9.76 7.28
N ASN A 312 -2.77 10.57 8.30
CA ASN A 312 -3.25 10.31 9.66
C ASN A 312 -4.78 10.31 9.75
N GLN A 313 -5.46 11.23 9.05
CA GLN A 313 -6.92 11.26 9.02
C GLN A 313 -7.51 10.07 8.27
N ILE A 314 -6.88 9.64 7.19
CA ILE A 314 -7.27 8.43 6.45
C ILE A 314 -7.09 7.20 7.34
N ASN A 315 -5.95 7.06 8.02
CA ASN A 315 -5.68 5.94 8.91
C ASN A 315 -6.72 5.82 10.02
N ALA A 316 -7.10 6.93 10.66
CA ALA A 316 -8.15 6.93 11.68
C ALA A 316 -9.51 6.45 11.12
N LYS A 317 -9.85 6.82 9.87
CA LYS A 317 -11.06 6.32 9.21
C LYS A 317 -10.97 4.82 8.90
N VAL A 318 -9.82 4.34 8.45
CA VAL A 318 -9.60 2.91 8.17
C VAL A 318 -9.68 2.11 9.46
N GLU A 319 -9.04 2.57 10.54
CA GLU A 319 -9.12 1.94 11.86
C GLU A 319 -10.57 1.82 12.35
N HIS A 320 -11.34 2.90 12.25
CA HIS A 320 -12.77 2.89 12.58
C HIS A 320 -13.55 1.87 11.72
N ASN A 321 -13.33 1.85 10.41
CA ASN A 321 -14.00 0.92 9.51
C ASN A 321 -13.64 -0.54 9.82
N VAL A 322 -12.38 -0.83 10.19
CA VAL A 322 -11.94 -2.16 10.61
C VAL A 322 -12.65 -2.56 11.90
N ALA A 323 -12.74 -1.67 12.89
CA ALA A 323 -13.44 -1.95 14.15
C ALA A 323 -14.93 -2.26 13.92
N VAL A 324 -15.61 -1.47 13.08
CA VAL A 324 -17.02 -1.70 12.70
C VAL A 324 -17.18 -3.05 11.97
N ALA A 325 -16.27 -3.37 11.06
CA ALA A 325 -16.32 -4.62 10.32
C ALA A 325 -16.16 -5.84 11.25
N VAL A 326 -15.20 -5.79 12.18
CA VAL A 326 -15.00 -6.84 13.19
C VAL A 326 -16.23 -6.98 14.10
N SER A 327 -16.84 -5.88 14.53
CA SER A 327 -18.07 -5.93 15.33
C SER A 327 -19.25 -6.54 14.57
N THR A 328 -19.36 -6.30 13.25
CA THR A 328 -20.44 -6.84 12.42
C THR A 328 -20.32 -8.36 12.25
N LEU A 329 -19.11 -8.92 12.38
CA LEU A 329 -18.89 -10.36 12.34
C LEU A 329 -19.57 -11.12 13.49
N GLN A 330 -20.10 -10.45 14.53
CA GLN A 330 -20.96 -11.08 15.55
C GLN A 330 -22.22 -11.75 14.95
N PHE A 331 -22.67 -11.34 13.76
CA PHE A 331 -23.71 -12.06 13.01
C PHE A 331 -23.30 -13.51 12.63
N GLN A 332 -22.00 -13.81 12.59
CA GLN A 332 -21.47 -15.15 12.39
C GLN A 332 -22.05 -16.13 13.40
N ASP A 333 -21.90 -15.83 14.69
CA ASP A 333 -22.25 -16.75 15.77
C ASP A 333 -23.74 -17.11 15.71
N MET A 334 -24.55 -16.11 15.41
CA MET A 334 -25.99 -16.27 15.21
C MET A 334 -26.31 -17.14 13.98
N SER A 335 -25.62 -16.94 12.86
CA SER A 335 -25.80 -17.75 11.65
C SER A 335 -25.37 -19.20 11.86
N SER A 336 -24.21 -19.41 12.50
CA SER A 336 -23.71 -20.74 12.85
C SER A 336 -24.67 -21.45 13.81
N GLN A 337 -25.25 -20.74 14.78
CA GLN A 337 -26.23 -21.28 15.70
C GLN A 337 -27.54 -21.66 14.99
N LEU A 338 -28.06 -20.81 14.11
CA LEU A 338 -29.27 -21.12 13.33
C LEU A 338 -29.08 -22.35 12.42
N LEU A 339 -27.93 -22.46 11.75
CA LEU A 339 -27.59 -23.61 10.92
C LEU A 339 -27.47 -24.90 11.75
N ALA A 340 -26.83 -24.84 12.92
CA ALA A 340 -26.73 -25.99 13.83
C ALA A 340 -28.11 -26.46 14.33
N HIS A 341 -29.01 -25.52 14.64
CA HIS A 341 -30.40 -25.85 15.00
C HIS A 341 -31.16 -26.48 13.83
N ALA A 342 -31.01 -25.97 12.60
CA ALA A 342 -31.64 -26.55 11.42
C ALA A 342 -31.15 -27.99 11.16
N GLN A 343 -29.84 -28.23 11.26
CA GLN A 343 -29.26 -29.57 11.15
C GLN A 343 -29.80 -30.54 12.20
N MET A 344 -29.96 -30.10 13.45
CA MET A 344 -30.53 -30.90 14.53
C MET A 344 -31.97 -31.32 14.24
N ARG A 345 -32.79 -30.40 13.70
CA ARG A 345 -34.18 -30.70 13.31
C ARG A 345 -34.25 -31.66 12.11
N LEU A 346 -33.37 -31.49 11.13
CA LEU A 346 -33.29 -32.42 10.00
C LEU A 346 -32.88 -33.83 10.46
N ALA A 347 -31.93 -33.95 11.38
CA ALA A 347 -31.50 -35.24 11.93
C ALA A 347 -32.66 -35.95 12.66
N ALA A 348 -33.47 -35.21 13.40
CA ALA A 348 -34.67 -35.76 14.05
C ALA A 348 -35.73 -36.25 13.04
N LEU A 349 -35.96 -35.50 11.96
CA LEU A 349 -36.85 -35.94 10.88
C LEU A 349 -36.29 -37.16 10.13
N GLN A 350 -34.97 -37.25 10.01
CA GLN A 350 -34.29 -38.37 9.38
C GLN A 350 -34.49 -39.67 10.18
N GLU A 351 -34.52 -39.61 11.52
CA GLU A 351 -34.80 -40.76 12.36
C GLU A 351 -36.23 -41.30 12.12
N VAL A 352 -37.22 -40.40 12.06
CA VAL A 352 -38.62 -40.75 11.75
C VAL A 352 -38.74 -41.36 10.35
N ALA A 353 -38.10 -40.77 9.36
CA ALA A 353 -38.07 -41.32 7.99
C ALA A 353 -37.38 -42.70 7.94
N GLY A 354 -36.32 -42.87 8.73
CA GLY A 354 -35.61 -44.14 8.89
C GLY A 354 -36.47 -45.23 9.53
N GLU A 355 -37.31 -44.89 10.51
CA GLU A 355 -38.29 -45.82 11.06
C GLU A 355 -39.36 -46.23 10.05
N MET A 356 -39.88 -45.27 9.27
CA MET A 356 -40.83 -45.58 8.19
C MET A 356 -40.26 -46.54 7.14
N CYS A 357 -38.94 -46.47 6.87
CA CYS A 357 -38.26 -47.39 5.97
C CYS A 357 -38.20 -48.84 6.47
N LYS A 358 -38.28 -49.05 7.78
CA LYS A 358 -38.21 -50.38 8.42
C LYS A 358 -39.55 -51.13 8.38
N GLY A 359 -40.61 -50.48 7.87
CA GLY A 359 -41.93 -51.08 7.78
C GLY A 359 -41.99 -52.36 6.97
N THR A 360 -42.71 -53.35 7.48
CA THR A 360 -42.95 -54.65 6.82
C THR A 360 -44.43 -54.87 6.60
N ASP A 361 -44.77 -55.69 5.61
CA ASP A 361 -46.17 -56.06 5.40
C ASP A 361 -46.75 -56.71 6.65
N SER A 362 -47.85 -56.14 7.13
CA SER A 362 -48.54 -56.62 8.32
C SER A 362 -49.56 -57.70 7.94
N PRO A 363 -49.53 -58.88 8.58
CA PRO A 363 -50.41 -60.01 8.25
C PRO A 363 -51.87 -59.78 8.67
N ASN A 364 -52.14 -58.76 9.49
CA ASN A 364 -53.47 -58.38 9.92
C ASN A 364 -53.54 -56.88 10.26
N ARG A 365 -54.77 -56.36 10.37
CA ARG A 365 -55.06 -54.96 10.71
C ARG A 365 -54.53 -54.52 12.08
N GLY A 366 -54.42 -55.41 13.06
CA GLY A 366 -53.93 -55.09 14.41
C GLY A 366 -52.45 -54.75 14.42
N GLU A 367 -51.63 -55.60 13.81
CA GLU A 367 -50.18 -55.39 13.67
C GLU A 367 -49.86 -54.14 12.84
N TYR A 368 -50.66 -53.88 11.80
CA TYR A 368 -50.52 -52.69 10.99
C TYR A 368 -50.79 -51.38 11.76
N LEU A 369 -51.83 -51.37 12.61
CA LEU A 369 -52.13 -50.22 13.46
C LEU A 369 -51.07 -50.00 14.53
N GLU A 370 -50.44 -51.06 15.02
CA GLU A 370 -49.32 -50.98 15.96
C GLU A 370 -48.07 -50.37 15.29
N GLN A 371 -47.80 -50.73 14.04
CA GLN A 371 -46.72 -50.14 13.24
C GLN A 371 -46.95 -48.64 12.97
N ILE A 372 -48.17 -48.21 12.63
CA ILE A 372 -48.51 -46.79 12.50
C ILE A 372 -48.39 -46.06 13.84
N ALA A 373 -48.80 -46.70 14.95
CA ALA A 373 -48.66 -46.14 16.28
C ALA A 373 -47.18 -45.95 16.67
N ALA A 374 -46.28 -46.84 16.22
CA ALA A 374 -44.84 -46.69 16.38
C ALA A 374 -44.31 -45.47 15.61
N TYR A 375 -44.70 -45.28 14.34
CA TYR A 375 -44.31 -44.08 13.57
C TYR A 375 -44.78 -42.79 14.23
N ASN A 376 -46.02 -42.75 14.73
CA ASN A 376 -46.54 -41.60 15.46
C ASN A 376 -45.79 -41.34 16.77
N ARG A 377 -45.35 -42.39 17.47
CA ARG A 377 -44.53 -42.26 18.68
C ARG A 377 -43.17 -41.66 18.34
N SER A 378 -42.50 -42.16 17.32
CA SER A 378 -41.22 -41.62 16.84
C SER A 378 -41.32 -40.16 16.40
N LEU A 379 -42.37 -39.81 15.65
CA LEU A 379 -42.65 -38.43 15.28
C LEU A 379 -42.82 -37.52 16.52
N HIS A 380 -43.53 -38.00 17.54
CA HIS A 380 -43.73 -37.25 18.77
C HIS A 380 -42.43 -37.10 19.58
N GLU A 381 -41.68 -38.19 19.72
CA GLU A 381 -40.43 -38.26 20.48
C GLU A 381 -39.33 -37.42 19.84
N HIS A 382 -39.16 -37.49 18.52
CA HIS A 382 -38.05 -36.84 17.83
C HIS A 382 -38.37 -35.41 17.33
N VAL A 383 -39.60 -35.13 16.88
CA VAL A 383 -39.91 -33.85 16.21
C VAL A 383 -40.72 -32.92 17.13
N VAL A 384 -41.79 -33.42 17.75
CA VAL A 384 -42.69 -32.59 18.57
C VAL A 384 -42.02 -32.15 19.88
N SER A 385 -41.16 -32.99 20.44
CA SER A 385 -40.40 -32.66 21.65
C SER A 385 -39.36 -31.53 21.44
N LEU A 386 -38.81 -31.41 20.22
CA LEU A 386 -37.87 -30.35 19.84
C LEU A 386 -38.56 -28.98 19.77
N ASP A 387 -39.76 -28.90 19.20
CA ASP A 387 -40.53 -27.65 19.14
C ASP A 387 -41.08 -27.23 20.53
N ALA A 388 -41.30 -28.17 21.44
CA ALA A 388 -41.70 -27.89 22.82
C ALA A 388 -40.58 -27.24 23.65
N LYS A 389 -39.31 -27.52 23.33
CA LYS A 389 -38.16 -26.76 23.81
C LYS A 389 -38.03 -25.46 23.00
N LYS A 390 -38.93 -24.51 23.21
CA LYS A 390 -38.79 -23.12 22.74
C LYS A 390 -37.52 -22.49 23.33
N SER A 391 -36.39 -22.67 22.67
CA SER A 391 -35.27 -21.74 22.78
C SER A 391 -35.30 -20.92 21.52
N ASN A 392 -35.94 -19.75 21.57
CA ASN A 392 -35.84 -18.77 20.50
C ASN A 392 -34.39 -18.24 20.51
N PRO A 393 -33.50 -18.68 19.62
CA PRO A 393 -32.07 -18.39 19.76
C PRO A 393 -31.75 -16.93 19.40
N VAL A 394 -32.69 -16.23 18.76
CA VAL A 394 -32.47 -14.96 18.06
C VAL A 394 -33.42 -13.85 18.53
N ALA A 395 -33.93 -13.93 19.76
CA ALA A 395 -34.63 -12.81 20.37
C ALA A 395 -33.63 -11.74 20.88
N GLN A 396 -32.91 -11.09 19.97
CA GLN A 396 -32.25 -9.81 20.23
C GLN A 396 -32.71 -8.81 19.17
N ASP A 397 -33.89 -8.23 19.41
CA ASP A 397 -34.29 -6.96 18.83
C ASP A 397 -33.40 -5.87 19.44
N ASN A 398 -32.27 -5.56 18.81
CA ASN A 398 -31.75 -4.21 18.58
C ASN A 398 -30.31 -4.26 18.08
N PHE A 399 -30.16 -4.05 16.77
CA PHE A 399 -28.91 -3.66 16.12
C PHE A 399 -28.58 -2.18 16.40
N THR A 400 -28.60 -1.75 17.65
CA THR A 400 -28.06 -0.44 18.02
C THR A 400 -26.65 -0.64 18.53
N THR A 401 -25.71 -0.30 17.65
CA THR A 401 -24.35 0.18 17.91
C THR A 401 -24.11 0.42 19.40
N GLY A 402 -23.53 -0.56 20.09
CA GLY A 402 -23.02 -0.35 21.43
C GLY A 402 -21.86 0.65 21.33
N ASP A 403 -21.94 1.72 22.10
CA ASP A 403 -20.83 2.66 22.26
C ASP A 403 -19.55 1.88 22.61
N ILE A 404 -18.52 2.11 21.80
CA ILE A 404 -17.20 1.53 21.98
C ILE A 404 -16.52 2.34 23.09
N GLU A 405 -16.52 1.82 24.33
CA GLU A 405 -15.53 2.24 25.31
C GLU A 405 -14.18 1.63 24.91
N LEU A 406 -13.31 2.48 24.34
CA LEU A 406 -11.89 2.18 24.11
C LEU A 406 -11.14 2.09 25.44
N PHE A 407 -10.39 1.01 25.64
CA PHE A 407 -9.24 0.97 26.54
C PHE A 407 -7.94 1.15 25.77
#